data_AF-A0A653J6W7-F1
#
_entry.id   AF-A0A653J6W7-F1
#
_cell.length_a   1.000
_cell.length_b   1.000
_cell.length_c   1.000
_cell.angle_alpha   90.00
_cell.angle_beta   90.00
_cell.angle_gamma   90.00
#
_symmetry.space_group_name_H-M   'P 1'
#
loop_
_entity.id
_entity.type
_entity.pdbx_description
1 polymer ?
#
loop_
_entity_poly.entity_id
_entity_poly.type
_entity_poly.pdbx_seq_one_letter_code
_entity_poly.pdbx_strand_id
1 'polypeptide(L)' 'MNAVVPSRHFAHAHHWGIKAALAELPLSSNPYRTPKDRAAWVAGYHQASAPALIINR' A
#
# COMPACT_ATOMS: atom_id res chain seq x y z
N MET A 1 14.21 -11.95 -21.95
CA MET A 1 12.96 -11.48 -21.32
C MET A 1 13.32 -11.00 -19.91
N ASN A 2 13.58 -9.71 -19.71
CA ASN A 2 13.99 -9.19 -18.39
C ASN A 2 12.73 -8.92 -17.56
N ALA A 3 12.40 -9.84 -16.66
CA ALA A 3 11.39 -9.59 -15.65
C ALA A 3 11.86 -8.42 -14.79
N VAL A 4 11.15 -7.30 -14.86
CA VAL A 4 11.32 -6.18 -13.94
C VAL A 4 10.88 -6.69 -12.57
N VAL A 5 11.80 -7.30 -11.83
CA VAL A 5 11.56 -7.70 -10.45
C VAL A 5 11.33 -6.40 -9.69
N PRO A 6 10.11 -6.14 -9.17
CA PRO A 6 9.88 -4.94 -8.38
C PRO A 6 10.89 -4.93 -7.24
N SER A 7 11.69 -3.87 -7.19
CA SER A 7 12.76 -3.69 -6.20
C SER A 7 12.18 -3.99 -4.81
N ARG A 8 12.86 -4.80 -3.98
CA ARG A 8 12.35 -5.28 -2.67
C ARG A 8 11.68 -4.20 -1.81
N HIS A 9 12.12 -2.95 -1.94
CA HIS A 9 11.57 -1.79 -1.24
C HIS A 9 10.12 -1.46 -1.62
N PHE A 10 9.75 -1.65 -2.89
CA PHE A 10 8.39 -1.39 -3.39
C PHE A 10 7.38 -2.37 -2.81
N ALA A 11 7.70 -3.68 -2.85
CA ALA A 11 6.86 -4.72 -2.26
C ALA A 11 6.74 -4.54 -0.74
N HIS A 12 7.83 -4.10 -0.08
CA HIS A 12 7.84 -3.83 1.35
C HIS A 12 6.94 -2.64 1.71
N ALA A 13 7.04 -1.52 0.97
CA ALA A 13 6.21 -0.34 1.19
C ALA A 13 4.72 -0.64 1.01
N HIS A 14 4.36 -1.37 -0.06
CA HIS A 14 2.98 -1.81 -0.28
C HIS A 14 2.45 -2.66 0.88
N HIS A 15 3.23 -3.64 1.35
CA HIS A 15 2.83 -4.51 2.44
C HIS A 15 2.63 -3.75 3.77
N TRP A 16 3.47 -2.76 4.06
CA TRP A 16 3.28 -1.90 5.23
C TRP A 16 2.08 -0.97 5.10
N GLY A 17 1.73 -0.56 3.88
CA GLY A 17 0.50 0.19 3.62
C GLY A 17 -0.74 -0.58 4.04
N ILE A 18 -0.83 -1.85 3.62
CA ILE A 18 -1.90 -2.77 4.02
C ILE A 18 -1.98 -2.89 5.55
N LYS A 19 -0.84 -3.15 6.20
CA LYS A 19 -0.78 -3.28 7.66
C LYS A 19 -1.22 -2.01 8.40
N ALA A 20 -0.86 -0.85 7.89
CA ALA A 20 -1.24 0.43 8.49
C ALA A 20 -2.75 0.68 8.40
N ALA A 21 -3.37 0.38 7.26
CA ALA A 21 -4.82 0.46 7.10
C ALA A 21 -5.56 -0.53 8.03
N LEU A 22 -5.07 -1.77 8.15
CA LEU A 22 -5.63 -2.77 9.07
C LEU A 22 -5.48 -2.38 10.55
N ALA A 23 -4.45 -1.59 10.87
CA ALA A 23 -4.21 -1.06 12.21
C ALA A 23 -4.87 0.31 12.44
N GLU A 24 -5.72 0.78 11.51
CA GLU A 24 -6.42 2.07 11.57
C GLU A 24 -5.50 3.28 11.78
N LEU A 25 -4.24 3.18 11.33
CA LEU A 25 -3.29 4.28 11.38
C LEU A 25 -3.67 5.35 10.35
N PRO A 26 -3.50 6.64 10.64
CA PRO A 26 -3.80 7.67 9.65
C PRO A 26 -2.85 7.59 8.44
N LEU A 27 -3.30 8.07 7.28
CA LEU A 27 -2.49 8.13 6.05
C LEU A 27 -1.17 8.93 6.23
N SER A 28 -1.15 9.87 7.19
CA SER A 28 0.03 10.64 7.59
C SER A 28 1.13 9.80 8.25
N SER A 29 0.84 8.58 8.70
CA SER A 29 1.82 7.66 9.28
C SER A 29 2.73 6.99 8.23
N ASN A 30 2.59 7.32 6.95
CA ASN A 30 3.48 6.85 5.88
C ASN A 30 4.93 7.30 6.13
N PRO A 31 5.89 6.40 6.41
CA PRO A 31 7.27 6.78 6.76
C PRO A 31 8.17 7.01 5.54
N TYR A 32 7.70 6.69 4.33
CA TYR A 32 8.54 6.68 3.13
C TYR A 32 8.78 8.10 2.58
N ARG A 33 10.03 8.41 2.23
CA ARG A 33 10.42 9.73 1.69
C ARG A 33 10.42 9.77 0.16
N THR A 34 10.72 8.65 -0.49
CA THR A 34 10.79 8.61 -1.95
C THR A 34 9.37 8.61 -2.54
N PRO A 35 9.12 9.32 -3.65
CA PRO A 35 7.80 9.32 -4.28
C PRO A 35 7.32 7.91 -4.66
N LYS A 36 8.25 7.04 -5.10
CA LYS A 36 7.95 5.67 -5.52
C LYS A 36 7.49 4.78 -4.36
N ASP A 37 8.20 4.82 -3.23
CA ASP A 37 7.82 4.00 -2.07
C ASP A 37 6.57 4.56 -1.38
N ARG A 38 6.39 5.90 -1.38
CA ARG A 38 5.14 6.52 -0.92
C ARG A 38 3.95 6.04 -1.71
N ALA A 39 4.03 6.05 -3.04
CA ALA A 39 2.97 5.57 -3.91
C ALA A 39 2.64 4.09 -3.65
N ALA A 40 3.66 3.25 -3.47
CA ALA A 40 3.48 1.84 -3.13
C ALA A 40 2.74 1.64 -1.80
N TRP A 41 3.16 2.36 -0.75
CA TRP A 41 2.51 2.31 0.56
C TRP A 41 1.06 2.80 0.51
N VAL A 42 0.79 3.92 -0.17
CA VAL A 42 -0.56 4.45 -0.32
C VAL A 42 -1.46 3.47 -1.07
N ALA A 43 -0.97 2.83 -2.14
CA ALA A 43 -1.74 1.81 -2.85
C ALA A 43 -2.16 0.65 -1.93
N GLY A 44 -1.23 0.14 -1.11
CA GLY A 44 -1.53 -0.92 -0.15
C GLY A 44 -2.50 -0.49 0.94
N TYR A 45 -2.35 0.74 1.44
CA TYR A 45 -3.27 1.32 2.43
C TYR A 45 -4.70 1.40 1.89
N HIS A 46 -4.87 1.97 0.70
CA HIS A 46 -6.18 2.10 0.07
C HIS A 46 -6.80 0.74 -0.27
N GLN A 47 -6.01 -0.25 -0.65
CA GLN A 47 -6.50 -1.61 -0.91
C GLN A 47 -7.17 -2.21 0.34
N ALA A 48 -6.58 -2.03 1.51
CA ALA A 48 -7.11 -2.57 2.76
C ALA A 48 -8.16 -1.66 3.43
N SER A 49 -8.11 -0.34 3.18
CA SER A 49 -9.13 0.61 3.65
C SER A 49 -10.37 0.65 2.78
N ALA A 50 -10.32 0.16 1.54
CA ALA A 50 -11.50 0.11 0.69
C ALA A 50 -12.56 -0.73 1.41
N PRO A 51 -13.72 -0.14 1.78
CA PRO A 51 -14.81 -0.94 2.30
C PRO A 51 -15.15 -1.93 1.19
N ALA A 52 -15.25 -3.22 1.54
CA ALA A 52 -15.78 -4.21 0.63
C ALA A 52 -17.08 -3.63 0.09
N LEU A 53 -17.04 -3.17 -1.17
CA LEU A 53 -18.21 -2.65 -1.84
C LEU A 53 -19.06 -3.90 -2.03
N ILE A 54 -19.95 -4.13 -1.08
CA ILE A 54 -20.96 -5.16 -1.11
C ILE A 54 -21.78 -4.82 -2.34
N ILE A 55 -21.39 -5.41 -3.47
CA ILE A 55 -22.23 -5.51 -4.65
C ILE A 55 -23.31 -6.52 -4.26
N ASN A 56 -24.32 -6.04 -3.54
CA ASN A 56 -25.62 -6.68 -3.59
C ASN A 56 -26.20 -6.34 -4.97
N ARG A 57 -26.06 -7.26 -5.92
CA ARG A 57 -26.96 -7.32 -7.06
C ARG A 57 -27.19 -8.75 -7.51
#